data_AF-A0A318BGI4-F1
#
_entry.id   AF-A0A318BGI4-F1
#
_cell.length_a   1.000
_cell.length_b   1.000
_cell.length_c   1.000
_cell.angle_alpha   90.00
_cell.angle_beta   90.00
_cell.angle_gamma   90.00
#
_symmetry.space_group_name_H-M   'P 1'
#
loop_
_entity.id
_entity.type
_entity.pdbx_description
1 polymer ?
#
loop_
_entity_poly.entity_id
_entity_poly.type
_entity_poly.pdbx_seq_one_letter_code
_entity_poly.pdbx_strand_id
1 'polypeptide(L)'
;MVTSYEYGTNNLQLTAVTVRAGNASAASPSTSGNLWQTISYGYDDNGNQVWVDGPLPGAEDRAYVTYDAMRRKVFEIGPDPDGSGERPRVVVKHSYDADGREYLTQSGSGNAVDGSDFAPATFKRTSYDPTTGLAIKIEEGGA
;
A
#
# COMPACT_ATOMS: atom_id res chain seq x y z
N MET A 1 -12.14 -23.15 -11.55
CA MET A 1 -11.26 -22.15 -10.91
C MET A 1 -11.29 -22.43 -9.42
N VAL A 2 -10.14 -22.52 -8.74
CA VAL A 2 -10.08 -22.74 -7.29
C VAL A 2 -9.51 -21.47 -6.67
N THR A 3 -10.26 -20.93 -5.71
CA THR A 3 -9.86 -19.80 -4.87
C THR A 3 -10.02 -20.22 -3.42
N SER A 4 -8.99 -20.04 -2.61
CA SER A 4 -9.03 -20.26 -1.16
C SER A 4 -8.79 -18.96 -0.41
N TYR A 5 -9.39 -18.86 0.77
CA TYR A 5 -9.30 -17.72 1.67
C TYR A 5 -8.79 -18.22 3.02
N GLU A 6 -7.82 -17.51 3.58
CA GLU A 6 -7.33 -17.73 4.93
C GLU A 6 -7.71 -16.56 5.81
N TYR A 7 -8.11 -16.84 7.04
CA TYR A 7 -8.54 -15.83 8.00
C TYR A 7 -7.78 -15.95 9.32
N GLY A 8 -7.52 -14.81 9.95
CA GLY A 8 -6.98 -14.73 11.30
C GLY A 8 -7.90 -15.43 12.31
N THR A 9 -7.30 -16.25 13.17
CA THR A 9 -8.04 -17.12 14.10
C THR A 9 -8.85 -16.37 15.16
N ASN A 10 -8.47 -15.13 15.47
CA ASN A 10 -9.07 -14.35 16.56
C ASN A 10 -10.05 -13.26 16.09
N ASN A 11 -9.85 -12.69 14.91
CA ASN A 11 -10.59 -11.52 14.44
C ASN A 11 -11.20 -11.68 13.03
N LEU A 12 -11.07 -12.88 12.43
CA LEU A 12 -11.55 -13.22 11.09
C LEU A 12 -11.10 -12.23 9.99
N GLN A 13 -9.98 -11.55 10.20
CA GLN A 13 -9.36 -10.73 9.15
C GLN A 13 -8.83 -11.64 8.05
N LEU A 14 -9.04 -11.27 6.79
CA LEU A 14 -8.54 -12.03 5.65
C LEU A 14 -7.01 -11.92 5.59
N THR A 15 -6.29 -12.99 5.84
CA THR A 15 -4.82 -12.99 5.89
C THR A 15 -4.19 -13.43 4.58
N ALA A 16 -4.90 -14.25 3.78
CA ALA A 16 -4.44 -14.62 2.45
C ALA A 16 -5.58 -14.98 1.49
N VAL A 17 -5.35 -14.72 0.20
CA VAL A 17 -6.15 -15.23 -0.91
C VAL A 17 -5.22 -15.99 -1.85
N THR A 18 -5.52 -17.25 -2.12
CA THR A 18 -4.76 -18.04 -3.09
C THR A 18 -5.65 -18.42 -4.27
N VAL A 19 -5.20 -18.09 -5.47
CA VAL A 19 -5.90 -18.39 -6.73
C VAL A 19 -5.03 -19.29 -7.59
N ARG A 20 -5.66 -20.31 -8.18
CA ARG A 20 -5.04 -21.13 -9.22
C ARG A 20 -4.97 -20.34 -10.54
N ALA A 21 -3.78 -19.90 -10.92
CA ALA A 21 -3.54 -19.07 -12.11
C ALA A 21 -3.37 -19.88 -13.42
N GLY A 22 -3.11 -21.20 -13.34
CA GLY A 22 -3.06 -22.07 -14.52
C GLY A 22 -2.35 -23.40 -14.27
N ASN A 23 -2.34 -24.28 -15.28
CA ASN A 23 -1.33 -25.35 -15.35
C ASN A 23 -0.09 -24.80 -16.05
N ALA A 24 1.11 -25.07 -15.53
CA ALA A 24 2.31 -24.81 -16.30
C ALA A 24 2.28 -25.66 -17.59
N SER A 25 2.53 -25.05 -18.74
CA SER A 25 2.60 -25.76 -20.02
C SER A 25 3.75 -26.78 -20.00
N ALA A 26 3.49 -28.00 -20.49
CA ALA A 26 4.41 -29.15 -20.49
C ALA A 26 5.72 -28.98 -21.32
N ALA A 27 6.03 -27.78 -21.80
CA ALA A 27 7.21 -27.48 -22.61
C ALA A 27 8.49 -27.19 -21.78
N SER A 28 8.39 -27.13 -20.45
CA SER A 28 9.54 -27.06 -19.55
C SER A 28 9.45 -28.17 -18.49
N PRO A 29 10.18 -29.29 -18.65
CA PRO A 29 9.98 -30.49 -17.83
C PRO A 29 10.42 -30.37 -16.36
N SER A 30 10.90 -29.21 -15.88
CA SER A 30 11.27 -29.05 -14.46
C SER A 30 10.16 -28.51 -13.55
N THR A 31 8.99 -28.10 -14.07
CA THR A 31 7.94 -27.52 -13.21
C THR A 31 6.56 -27.98 -13.63
N SER A 32 6.27 -29.27 -13.46
CA SER A 32 4.90 -29.81 -13.50
C SER A 32 4.11 -29.46 -12.23
N GLY A 33 4.18 -28.19 -11.82
CA GLY A 33 3.48 -27.62 -10.69
C GLY A 33 2.30 -26.79 -11.15
N ASN A 34 1.20 -26.85 -10.40
CA ASN A 34 0.09 -25.94 -10.57
C ASN A 34 0.57 -24.51 -10.20
N LEU A 35 0.31 -23.51 -11.05
CA LEU A 35 0.73 -22.13 -10.79
C LEU A 35 -0.26 -21.50 -9.82
N TRP A 36 0.15 -21.33 -8.57
CA TRP A 36 -0.61 -20.66 -7.54
C TRP A 36 -0.10 -19.23 -7.37
N GLN A 37 -1.03 -18.30 -7.23
CA GLN A 37 -0.75 -16.92 -6.87
C GLN A 37 -1.38 -16.66 -5.51
N THR A 38 -0.59 -16.18 -4.55
CA THR A 38 -1.05 -15.90 -3.20
C THR A 38 -0.86 -14.41 -2.92
N ILE A 39 -1.92 -13.75 -2.50
CA ILE A 39 -1.86 -12.39 -1.96
C ILE A 39 -2.02 -12.51 -0.45
N SER A 40 -1.12 -11.93 0.32
CA SER A 40 -1.14 -11.94 1.78
C SER A 40 -1.35 -10.54 2.34
N TYR A 41 -1.95 -10.45 3.51
CA TYR A 41 -2.27 -9.18 4.18
C TYR A 41 -1.81 -9.20 5.63
N GLY A 42 -1.32 -8.06 6.11
CA GLY A 42 -1.01 -7.84 7.52
C GLY A 42 -1.82 -6.69 8.10
N TYR A 43 -2.12 -6.80 9.39
CA TYR A 43 -2.95 -5.84 10.12
C TYR A 43 -2.27 -5.39 11.42
N ASP A 44 -2.54 -4.16 11.83
CA ASP A 44 -2.21 -3.69 13.18
C ASP A 44 -3.21 -4.21 14.24
N ASP A 45 -2.96 -3.92 15.51
CA ASP A 45 -3.83 -4.32 16.63
C ASP A 45 -5.23 -3.70 16.57
N ASN A 46 -5.36 -2.57 15.88
CA ASN A 46 -6.63 -1.93 15.63
C ASN A 46 -7.38 -2.60 14.45
N GLY A 47 -6.70 -3.40 13.64
CA GLY A 47 -7.21 -4.08 12.47
C GLY A 47 -7.18 -3.27 11.18
N ASN A 48 -6.36 -2.22 11.11
CA ASN A 48 -6.03 -1.58 9.84
C ASN A 48 -5.04 -2.44 9.08
N GLN A 49 -5.23 -2.58 7.76
CA GLN A 49 -4.26 -3.28 6.92
C GLN A 49 -3.00 -2.43 6.78
N VAL A 50 -1.86 -2.92 7.25
CA VAL A 50 -0.56 -2.22 7.25
C VAL A 50 0.38 -2.67 6.14
N TRP A 51 0.14 -3.84 5.54
CA TRP A 51 0.83 -4.26 4.34
C TRP A 51 0.01 -5.25 3.51
N VAL A 52 0.34 -5.33 2.23
CA VAL A 52 -0.14 -6.33 1.27
C VAL A 52 1.05 -6.84 0.47
N ASP A 53 1.09 -8.14 0.20
CA ASP A 53 2.21 -8.84 -0.45
C ASP A 53 1.71 -9.82 -1.51
N GLY A 54 2.46 -10.03 -2.58
CA GLY A 54 2.10 -10.90 -3.69
C GLY A 54 1.45 -10.19 -4.89
N PRO A 55 1.19 -10.93 -5.99
CA PRO A 55 1.09 -12.39 -6.07
C PRO A 55 2.41 -13.16 -6.26
N LEU A 56 3.53 -12.47 -6.44
CA LEU A 56 4.82 -13.15 -6.62
C LEU A 56 5.32 -13.72 -5.29
N PRO A 57 6.01 -14.88 -5.31
CA PRO A 57 6.65 -15.39 -4.10
C PRO A 57 7.82 -14.47 -3.70
N GLY A 58 7.94 -14.20 -2.41
CA GLY A 58 8.94 -13.29 -1.85
C GLY A 58 8.27 -12.16 -1.07
N ALA A 59 9.00 -11.08 -0.85
CA ALA A 59 8.48 -9.85 -0.24
C ALA A 59 8.74 -8.61 -1.12
N GLU A 60 9.18 -8.83 -2.35
CA GLU A 60 9.63 -7.77 -3.28
C GLU A 60 8.43 -6.92 -3.75
N ASP A 61 7.26 -7.54 -3.92
CA ASP A 61 6.01 -6.87 -4.28
C ASP A 61 5.19 -6.39 -3.07
N ARG A 62 5.80 -6.36 -1.86
CA ARG A 62 5.12 -5.90 -0.64
C ARG A 62 4.98 -4.38 -0.60
N ALA A 63 3.74 -3.92 -0.52
CA ALA A 63 3.37 -2.52 -0.26
C ALA A 63 2.92 -2.32 1.19
N TYR A 64 3.08 -1.10 1.71
CA TYR A 64 2.82 -0.75 3.10
C TYR A 64 1.88 0.46 3.22
N VAL A 65 1.17 0.53 4.34
CA VAL A 65 0.31 1.65 4.71
C VAL A 65 0.50 1.97 6.19
N THR A 66 0.65 3.25 6.53
CA THR A 66 0.65 3.71 7.91
C THR A 66 -0.59 4.54 8.20
N TYR A 67 -0.97 4.63 9.48
CA TYR A 67 -2.18 5.32 9.91
C TYR A 67 -1.90 6.27 11.07
N ASP A 68 -2.71 7.32 11.18
CA ASP A 68 -2.76 8.15 12.37
C ASP A 68 -3.66 7.52 13.45
N ALA A 69 -3.72 8.18 14.62
CA ALA A 69 -4.56 7.73 15.74
C ALA A 69 -6.07 7.71 15.41
N MET A 70 -6.51 8.41 14.36
CA MET A 70 -7.89 8.43 13.87
C MET A 70 -8.12 7.37 12.78
N ARG A 71 -7.13 6.50 12.52
CA ARG A 71 -7.14 5.44 11.50
C ARG A 71 -7.28 5.97 10.08
N ARG A 72 -6.78 7.18 9.82
CA ARG A 72 -6.65 7.72 8.46
C ARG A 72 -5.26 7.39 7.93
N LYS A 73 -5.15 7.07 6.64
CA LYS A 73 -3.87 6.74 6.00
C LYS A 73 -2.94 7.94 6.08
N VAL A 74 -1.69 7.75 6.50
CA VAL A 74 -0.68 8.82 6.51
C VAL A 74 0.32 8.61 5.39
N PHE A 75 0.80 7.38 5.22
CA PHE A 75 1.66 7.01 4.09
C PHE A 75 1.09 5.80 3.35
N GLU A 76 1.13 5.86 2.03
CA GLU A 76 1.01 4.71 1.14
C GLU A 76 2.37 4.51 0.47
N ILE A 77 2.97 3.35 0.70
CA ILE A 77 4.36 3.05 0.29
C ILE A 77 4.32 1.86 -0.66
N GLY A 78 4.76 2.08 -1.89
CA GLY A 78 4.79 1.06 -2.92
C GLY A 78 5.82 -0.04 -2.65
N PRO A 79 5.77 -1.11 -3.46
CA PRO A 79 6.78 -2.16 -3.44
C PRO A 79 8.18 -1.65 -3.75
N ASP A 80 9.16 -2.50 -3.47
CA ASP A 80 10.54 -2.21 -3.81
C ASP A 80 10.75 -2.34 -5.32
N PRO A 81 11.10 -1.28 -6.05
CA PRO A 81 11.21 -1.36 -7.50
C PRO A 81 12.41 -2.17 -8.00
N ASP A 82 13.44 -2.37 -7.18
CA ASP A 82 14.62 -3.18 -7.52
C ASP A 82 15.13 -4.09 -6.37
N GLY A 83 14.36 -4.19 -5.29
CA GLY A 83 14.56 -5.15 -4.20
C GLY A 83 15.59 -4.68 -3.19
N SER A 84 16.82 -5.18 -3.29
CA SER A 84 17.94 -4.69 -2.44
C SER A 84 18.79 -3.63 -3.14
N GLY A 85 18.30 -3.05 -4.23
CA GLY A 85 19.02 -2.04 -5.01
C GLY A 85 18.92 -0.64 -4.40
N GLU A 86 19.35 0.36 -5.17
CA GLU A 86 19.43 1.76 -4.73
C GLU A 86 18.17 2.56 -5.07
N ARG A 87 17.19 1.97 -5.77
CA ARG A 87 15.99 2.71 -6.19
C ARG A 87 14.99 2.77 -5.04
N PRO A 88 14.66 3.97 -4.53
CA PRO A 88 13.72 4.10 -3.44
C PRO A 88 12.30 3.75 -3.90
N ARG A 89 11.47 3.38 -2.93
CA ARG A 89 10.04 3.10 -3.13
C ARG A 89 9.31 4.39 -3.51
N VAL A 90 8.23 4.24 -4.27
CA VAL A 90 7.28 5.34 -4.47
C VAL A 90 6.46 5.51 -3.20
N VAL A 91 6.35 6.73 -2.70
CA VAL A 91 5.62 7.04 -1.47
C VAL A 91 4.62 8.17 -1.72
N VAL A 92 3.40 7.99 -1.21
CA VAL A 92 2.38 9.03 -1.14
C VAL A 92 2.09 9.34 0.32
N LYS A 93 2.14 10.62 0.69
CA LYS A 93 1.82 11.10 2.03
C LYS A 93 0.51 11.90 2.00
N HIS A 94 -0.36 11.61 2.96
CA HIS A 94 -1.62 12.34 3.18
C HIS A 94 -1.53 13.14 4.48
N SER A 95 -1.98 14.39 4.44
CA SER A 95 -2.10 15.24 5.63
C SER A 95 -3.50 15.81 5.74
N TYR A 96 -4.01 15.81 6.96
CA TYR A 96 -5.37 16.19 7.27
C TYR A 96 -5.40 17.39 8.20
N ASP A 97 -6.44 18.22 8.05
CA ASP A 97 -6.72 19.31 8.96
C ASP A 97 -7.43 18.82 10.24
N ALA A 98 -7.71 19.77 11.14
CA ALA A 98 -8.39 19.50 12.40
C ALA A 98 -9.84 19.02 12.22
N ASP A 99 -10.48 19.33 11.08
CA ASP A 99 -11.86 18.91 10.77
C ASP A 99 -11.92 17.53 10.13
N GLY A 100 -10.77 16.90 9.87
CA GLY A 100 -10.73 15.58 9.27
C GLY A 100 -10.46 15.56 7.77
N ARG A 101 -10.37 16.72 7.12
CA ARG A 101 -10.28 16.83 5.65
C ARG A 101 -8.84 16.76 5.20
N GLU A 102 -8.60 16.03 4.12
CA GLU A 102 -7.28 15.99 3.51
C GLU A 102 -6.99 17.33 2.82
N TYR A 103 -5.98 18.06 3.30
CA TYR A 103 -5.60 19.35 2.72
C TYR A 103 -4.32 19.27 1.91
N LEU A 104 -3.55 18.18 2.04
CA LEU A 104 -2.27 18.03 1.36
C LEU A 104 -2.00 16.56 1.06
N THR A 105 -1.80 16.26 -0.22
CA THR A 105 -1.24 15.01 -0.71
C THR A 105 0.15 15.31 -1.28
N GLN A 106 1.16 14.53 -0.92
CA GLN A 106 2.50 14.64 -1.49
C GLN A 106 2.92 13.31 -2.08
N SER A 107 3.51 13.34 -3.28
CA SER A 107 4.10 12.15 -3.90
C SER A 107 5.61 12.32 -3.97
N GLY A 108 6.35 11.25 -3.74
CA GLY A 108 7.80 11.28 -3.67
C GLY A 108 8.38 9.89 -3.50
N SER A 109 9.48 9.80 -2.78
CA SER A 109 10.17 8.53 -2.58
C SER A 109 10.74 8.37 -1.17
N GLY A 110 11.05 7.13 -0.81
CA GLY A 110 11.68 6.76 0.47
C GLY A 110 12.09 5.28 0.46
N ASN A 111 13.01 4.90 1.32
CA ASN A 111 13.45 3.51 1.50
C ASN A 111 12.74 2.85 2.68
N ALA A 112 12.35 3.64 3.68
CA ALA A 112 11.70 3.13 4.88
C ALA A 112 10.25 2.72 4.61
N VAL A 113 9.81 1.68 5.30
CA VAL A 113 8.44 1.12 5.18
C VAL A 113 7.43 1.80 6.11
N ASP A 114 7.88 2.78 6.90
CA ASP A 114 7.07 3.61 7.79
C ASP A 114 6.95 5.07 7.32
N GLY A 115 7.64 5.42 6.23
CA GLY A 115 7.67 6.77 5.66
C GLY A 115 8.58 7.76 6.42
N SER A 116 9.40 7.29 7.37
CA SER A 116 10.29 8.14 8.18
C SER A 116 11.34 8.91 7.37
N ASP A 117 11.72 8.39 6.19
CA ASP A 117 12.69 9.01 5.27
C ASP A 117 12.04 9.63 4.02
N PHE A 118 10.72 9.85 4.05
CA PHE A 118 9.97 10.37 2.91
C PHE A 118 10.54 11.69 2.39
N ALA A 119 10.94 11.68 1.12
CA ALA A 119 11.36 12.84 0.35
C ALA A 119 10.25 13.22 -0.64
N PRO A 120 9.48 14.30 -0.40
CA PRO A 120 8.45 14.74 -1.33
C PRO A 120 9.07 15.26 -2.64
N ALA A 121 8.43 14.95 -3.77
CA ALA A 121 8.81 15.43 -5.10
C ALA A 121 7.74 16.33 -5.70
N THR A 122 6.47 15.99 -5.50
CA THR A 122 5.32 16.79 -5.91
C THR A 122 4.29 16.89 -4.79
N PHE A 123 3.42 17.90 -4.88
CA PHE A 123 2.31 18.06 -3.96
C PHE A 123 1.04 18.48 -4.68
N LYS A 124 -0.08 18.17 -4.04
CA LYS A 124 -1.41 18.72 -4.29
C LYS A 124 -1.95 19.24 -2.97
N ARG A 125 -2.22 20.53 -2.88
CA ARG A 125 -2.74 21.21 -1.69
C ARG A 125 -4.12 21.78 -1.97
N THR A 126 -5.06 21.54 -1.07
CA THR A 126 -6.40 22.12 -1.09
C THR A 126 -6.54 23.09 0.06
N SER A 127 -6.86 24.35 -0.22
CA SER A 127 -7.31 25.31 0.79
C SER A 127 -8.82 25.25 0.91
N TYR A 128 -9.30 25.27 2.15
CA TYR A 128 -10.73 25.28 2.44
C TYR A 128 -11.16 26.60 3.07
N ASP A 129 -12.41 26.98 2.82
CA ASP A 129 -13.07 28.05 3.53
C ASP A 129 -13.32 27.62 4.99
N PRO A 130 -12.92 28.41 5.99
CA PRO A 130 -13.00 28.02 7.40
C PRO A 130 -14.44 28.03 7.94
N THR A 131 -15.39 28.62 7.22
CA THR A 131 -16.79 28.75 7.67
C THR A 131 -17.67 27.66 7.06
N THR A 132 -17.54 27.48 5.74
CA THR A 132 -18.40 26.56 4.96
C THR A 132 -17.79 25.18 4.79
N GLY A 133 -16.47 25.07 5.00
CA GLY A 133 -15.72 23.84 4.79
C GLY A 133 -15.48 23.49 3.31
N LEU A 134 -15.91 24.34 2.38
CA LEU A 134 -15.78 24.12 0.93
C LEU A 134 -14.36 24.39 0.45
N ALA A 135 -13.91 23.65 -0.56
CA ALA A 135 -12.63 23.92 -1.20
C ALA A 135 -12.68 25.27 -1.94
N ILE A 136 -11.69 26.13 -1.70
CA ILE A 136 -11.59 27.46 -2.31
C ILE A 136 -10.36 27.60 -3.23
N LYS A 137 -9.38 26.71 -3.09
CA LYS A 137 -8.17 26.70 -3.93
C LYS A 137 -7.58 25.31 -3.99
N ILE A 138 -7.09 24.92 -5.17
CA ILE A 138 -6.24 23.73 -5.35
C ILE A 138 -4.93 24.19 -5.99
N GLU A 139 -3.81 23.74 -5.43
CA GLU A 139 -2.46 24.03 -5.91
C GLU A 139 -1.73 22.72 -6.15
N GLU A 140 -1.05 22.60 -7.28
CA GLU A 140 -0.21 21.45 -7.62
C GLU A 140 1.17 21.95 -8.04
N GLY A 141 2.24 21.25 -7.63
CA GLY A 141 3.61 21.70 -7.92
C GLY A 141 4.69 20.72 -7.48
N GLY A 142 5.94 21.08 -7.80
CA GLY A 142 7.13 20.42 -7.25
C GLY A 142 7.35 20.83 -5.79
N ALA A 143 7.87 19.90 -4.99
CA ALA A 143 8.20 20.14 -3.58
C ALA A 143 9.40 21.09 -3.40
#